data_AF-A0A416HS94-F1
#
_entry.id   AF-A0A416HS94-F1
#
_cell.length_a   1.000
_cell.length_b   1.000
_cell.length_c   1.000
_cell.angle_alpha   90.00
_cell.angle_beta   90.00
_cell.angle_gamma   90.00
#
_symmetry.space_group_name_H-M   'P 1'
#
loop_
_entity.id
_entity.type
_entity.pdbx_description
1 polymer ?
#
loop_
_entity_poly.entity_id
_entity_poly.type
_entity_poly.pdbx_seq_one_letter_code
_entity_poly.pdbx_strand_id
1 'polypeptide(L)' 'MSQLLPYETIVKASEGDPEAVAAVLSHYAGYVRSCAKMDGQINTDMQEHIVRQLIESLLKFRFDR' A
#
# COMPACT_ATOMS: atom_id res chain seq x y z
N MET A 1 -1.00 -14.44 11.15
CA MET A 1 0.30 -13.82 11.51
C MET A 1 0.61 -12.82 10.41
N SER A 2 0.39 -11.52 10.65
CA SER A 2 0.73 -10.48 9.68
C SER A 2 2.26 -10.39 9.62
N GLN A 3 2.86 -10.98 8.58
CA GLN A 3 4.30 -11.02 8.41
C GLN A 3 4.77 -9.60 8.05
N LEU A 4 5.37 -8.89 9.02
CA LEU A 4 5.86 -7.53 8.83
C LEU A 4 6.74 -7.45 7.58
N LEU A 5 6.51 -6.42 6.76
CA LEU A 5 7.37 -6.15 5.61
C LEU A 5 8.80 -5.85 6.08
N PRO A 6 9.82 -6.36 5.38
CA PRO A 6 11.21 -5.99 5.66
C PRO A 6 11.35 -4.47 5.56
N TYR A 7 12.12 -3.88 6.47
CA TYR A 7 12.41 -2.44 6.43
C TYR A 7 13.03 -2.03 5.09
N GLU A 8 13.93 -2.84 4.54
CA GLU A 8 14.53 -2.64 3.22
C GLU A 8 13.48 -2.53 2.11
N THR A 9 12.40 -3.32 2.17
CA THR A 9 11.29 -3.22 1.20
C THR A 9 10.56 -1.90 1.35
N ILE A 10 10.31 -1.44 2.57
CA ILE A 10 9.63 -0.16 2.80
C ILE A 10 10.51 1.00 2.31
N VAL A 11 11.81 0.98 2.59
CA VAL A 11 12.75 1.99 2.11
C VAL A 11 12.82 2.02 0.59
N LYS A 12 13.06 0.88 -0.07
CA LYS A 12 13.08 0.79 -1.53
C LYS A 12 11.78 1.27 -2.16
N ALA A 13 10.65 0.92 -1.55
CA ALA A 13 9.34 1.37 -2.03
C ALA A 13 9.16 2.90 -1.87
N SER A 14 9.74 3.48 -0.81
CA SER A 14 9.80 4.93 -0.60
C SER A 14 10.73 5.63 -1.60
N GLU A 15 11.78 4.95 -2.05
CA GLU A 15 12.70 5.40 -3.11
C GLU A 15 12.07 5.30 -4.52
N GLY A 16 10.89 4.69 -4.65
CA GLY A 16 10.17 4.54 -5.92
C GLY A 16 10.46 3.22 -6.64
N ASP A 17 11.04 2.22 -5.96
CA ASP A 17 11.27 0.90 -6.54
C ASP A 17 9.92 0.19 -6.81
N PRO A 18 9.63 -0.18 -8.08
CA PRO A 18 8.32 -0.74 -8.44
C PRO A 18 8.07 -2.13 -7.86
N GLU A 19 9.12 -2.93 -7.64
CA GLU A 19 9.01 -4.27 -7.08
C GLU A 19 8.69 -4.20 -5.58
N ALA A 20 9.35 -3.28 -4.89
CA ALA A 20 9.11 -3.01 -3.48
C ALA A 20 7.72 -2.38 -3.25
N VAL A 21 7.30 -1.43 -4.08
CA VAL A 21 5.93 -0.86 -4.05
C VAL A 21 4.90 -1.98 -4.24
N ALA A 22 5.09 -2.86 -5.23
CA ALA A 22 4.20 -3.99 -5.46
C ALA A 22 4.13 -4.95 -4.25
N ALA A 23 5.26 -5.21 -3.59
CA ALA A 23 5.30 -6.02 -2.38
C ALA A 23 4.52 -5.39 -1.21
N VAL A 24 4.69 -4.08 -0.99
CA VAL A 24 3.94 -3.32 0.03
C VAL A 24 2.45 -3.35 -0.29
N LEU A 25 2.07 -3.08 -1.54
CA LEU A 25 0.67 -3.12 -1.99
C LEU A 25 0.05 -4.52 -1.81
N SER A 26 0.77 -5.57 -2.18
CA SER A 26 0.31 -6.96 -2.02
C SER A 26 0.11 -7.32 -0.55
N HIS A 27 1.02 -6.88 0.33
CA HIS A 27 0.90 -7.06 1.77
C HIS A 27 -0.33 -6.35 2.35
N TYR A 28 -0.60 -5.11 1.90
CA TYR A 28 -1.77 -4.35 2.35
C TYR A 28 -3.05 -4.64 1.56
N ALA A 29 -3.02 -5.41 0.48
CA ALA A 29 -4.18 -5.64 -0.40
C ALA A 29 -5.40 -6.19 0.34
N GLY A 30 -5.19 -7.03 1.36
CA GLY A 30 -6.26 -7.53 2.24
C GLY A 30 -6.91 -6.43 3.08
N TYR A 31 -6.10 -5.49 3.58
CA TYR A 31 -6.57 -4.31 4.32
C TYR A 31 -7.29 -3.33 3.39
N VAL A 32 -6.72 -3.06 2.21
CA VAL A 32 -7.33 -2.22 1.17
C VAL A 32 -8.71 -2.77 0.80
N ARG A 33 -8.83 -4.08 0.57
CA ARG A 33 -10.12 -4.73 0.27
C ARG A 33 -11.11 -4.58 1.42
N SER A 34 -10.63 -4.69 2.66
CA SER A 34 -11.48 -4.55 3.84
C SER A 34 -11.95 -3.10 4.04
N CYS A 35 -11.09 -2.11 3.76
CA CYS A 35 -11.43 -0.69 3.79
C CYS A 35 -12.34 -0.26 2.62
N ALA A 36 -12.17 -0.86 1.44
CA ALA A 36 -13.01 -0.62 0.27
C ALA A 36 -14.37 -1.34 0.33
N LYS A 37 -14.57 -2.21 1.34
CA LYS A 37 -15.85 -2.88 1.57
C LYS A 37 -16.80 -1.90 2.25
N MET A 38 -17.72 -1.33 1.49
CA MET A 38 -18.83 -0.54 2.00
C MET A 38 -20.15 -1.24 1.65
N ASP A 39 -21.05 -1.33 2.63
CA ASP A 39 -22.40 -1.87 2.43
C ASP A 39 -22.45 -3.31 1.88
N GLY A 40 -21.43 -4.13 2.21
CA GLY A 40 -21.34 -5.51 1.76
C GLY A 40 -20.78 -5.68 0.33
N GLN A 41 -20.54 -4.59 -0.39
CA GLN A 41 -19.95 -4.59 -1.73
C GLN A 41 -18.53 -4.03 -1.70
N ILE A 42 -17.64 -4.58 -2.54
CA ILE A 42 -16.31 -4.00 -2.76
C ILE A 42 -16.48 -2.88 -3.77
N ASN A 43 -16.29 -1.64 -3.33
CA ASN A 43 -16.21 -0.51 -4.25
C ASN A 43 -14.84 -0.54 -4.92
N THR A 44 -14.77 -1.00 -6.17
CA THR A 44 -13.51 -1.06 -6.93
C THR A 44 -12.89 0.33 -7.12
N ASP A 45 -13.73 1.36 -7.30
CA ASP A 45 -13.28 2.75 -7.36
C ASP A 45 -12.57 3.17 -6.06
N MET A 46 -13.19 2.89 -4.91
CA MET A 46 -12.60 3.17 -3.61
C MET A 46 -11.35 2.33 -3.36
N GLN A 47 -11.33 1.07 -3.81
CA GLN A 47 -10.16 0.21 -3.75
C GLN A 47 -8.98 0.81 -4.52
N GLU A 48 -9.21 1.23 -5.76
CA GLU A 48 -8.19 1.92 -6.57
C GLU A 48 -7.77 3.24 -5.94
N HIS A 49 -8.71 4.01 -5.38
CA HIS A 49 -8.41 5.26 -4.70
C HIS A 49 -7.47 5.05 -3.50
N ILE A 50 -7.77 4.05 -2.65
CA ILE A 50 -6.93 3.71 -1.50
C ILE A 50 -5.54 3.24 -1.97
N VAL A 51 -5.45 2.42 -3.01
CA VAL A 51 -4.16 1.98 -3.59
C VAL A 51 -3.35 3.17 -4.08
N ARG A 52 -3.96 4.07 -4.84
CA ARG A 52 -3.29 5.28 -5.36
C ARG A 52 -2.83 6.19 -4.23
N GLN A 53 -3.68 6.46 -3.23
CA GLN A 53 -3.30 7.23 -2.05
C GLN A 53 -2.15 6.58 -1.29
N LEU A 54 -2.14 5.24 -1.17
CA LEU A 54 -1.07 4.52 -0.49
C LEU A 54 0.26 4.71 -1.22
N ILE A 55 0.28 4.56 -2.56
CA ILE A 55 1.47 4.79 -3.39
C ILE A 55 1.93 6.24 -3.30
N GLU A 56 1.01 7.20 -3.45
CA GLU A 56 1.34 8.64 -3.35
C GLU A 56 1.92 9.00 -1.98
N SER A 57 1.34 8.46 -0.91
CA SER A 57 1.82 8.69 0.45
C SER A 57 3.18 8.07 0.66
N LEU A 58 3.41 6.86 0.13
CA LEU A 58 4.70 6.16 0.19
C LEU A 58 5.80 6.93 -0.55
N LEU A 59 5.51 7.46 -1.74
CA LEU A 59 6.42 8.28 -2.53
C LEU A 59 6.66 9.67 -1.91
N LYS A 60 5.65 10.24 -1.24
CA LYS A 60 5.82 11.47 -0.44
C LYS A 60 6.54 11.21 0.88
N PHE A 61 6.57 9.96 1.35
CA PHE A 61 7.20 9.59 2.61
C PHE A 61 8.71 9.67 2.43
N ARG A 62 9.28 10.84 2.77
CA ARG A 62 10.71 10.94 2.97
C ARG A 62 11.00 10.45 4.38
N PHE A 63 11.85 9.42 4.48
CA PHE A 63 12.71 9.24 5.64
C PHE A 63 13.68 10.43 5.68
N ASP A 64 13.17 11.62 5.98
CA ASP A 64 14.01 12.78 6.24
C ASP A 64 14.93 12.38 7.40
N ARG A 65 16.24 12.41 7.13
CA ARG A 65 17.30 11.91 8.01
C ARG A 65 17.42 12.73 9.29
#